data_AF-A0A3B0VYB9-F1
#
_entry.id   AF-A0A3B0VYB9-F1
#
_cell.length_a   1.000
_cell.length_b   1.000
_cell.length_c   1.000
_cell.angle_alpha   90.00
_cell.angle_beta   90.00
_cell.angle_gamma   90.00
#
_symmetry.space_group_name_H-M   'P 1'
#
loop_
_entity.id
_entity.type
_entity.pdbx_description
1 polymer ?
#
loop_
_entity_poly.entity_id
_entity_poly.type
_entity_poly.pdbx_seq_one_letter_code
_entity_poly.pdbx_strand_id
1 'polypeptide(L)'
;MDINNLMTSKEPLYIFVDEAGDMDFSPNGSRHYMFNFLVKSRPFKQHEVIANYRYDLLERNLTPNKGRRLDIEAFHAHQDNKYIKENLFNIISKFDEKSVKVYSYILEKPKVEPKKRQEKDTFYISNLRYAIECLFDQLSLNSNVVIITDRLPVAKNKSKQIKALKKGIKDYFNRHILNCRYEIYHHCSASSANLQIIDYIGWAIYRKYEHKDDHFYQRIKKYILDEETMTKDRTKNHYEIKTKKK
;
A
#
# COMPACT_ATOMS: atom_id res chain seq x y z
N MET A 1 42.13 21.12 -7.83
CA MET A 1 41.09 20.33 -8.54
C MET A 1 40.71 19.19 -7.63
N ASP A 2 39.65 19.36 -6.86
CA ASP A 2 39.26 18.44 -5.79
C ASP A 2 38.60 17.17 -6.33
N ILE A 3 39.20 16.03 -5.99
CA ILE A 3 38.75 14.66 -6.32
C ILE A 3 37.63 14.19 -5.36
N ASN A 4 37.07 15.06 -4.53
CA ASN A 4 36.08 14.68 -3.51
C ASN A 4 34.62 14.62 -4.01
N ASN A 5 34.38 14.56 -5.33
CA ASN A 5 33.03 14.44 -5.89
C ASN A 5 32.56 12.99 -6.06
N LEU A 6 32.81 12.14 -5.06
CA LEU A 6 32.25 10.80 -4.97
C LEU A 6 31.21 10.76 -3.82
N MET A 7 30.17 11.59 -3.94
CA MET A 7 28.94 11.41 -3.17
C MET A 7 28.30 10.11 -3.66
N THR A 8 28.74 8.99 -3.07
CA THR A 8 28.13 7.68 -3.22
C THR A 8 26.66 7.82 -2.81
N SER A 9 25.77 7.87 -3.80
CA SER A 9 24.35 7.86 -3.53
C SER A 9 24.03 6.56 -2.80
N LYS A 10 23.52 6.67 -1.57
CA LYS A 10 22.93 5.52 -0.87
C LYS A 10 21.91 4.88 -1.79
N GLU A 11 21.79 3.56 -1.71
CA GLU A 11 20.90 2.78 -2.58
C GLU A 11 19.48 3.39 -2.60
N PRO A 12 18.84 3.46 -3.77
CA PRO A 12 17.50 4.02 -3.87
C PRO A 12 16.52 3.31 -2.94
N LEU A 13 15.69 4.10 -2.26
CA LEU A 13 14.61 3.60 -1.43
C LEU A 13 13.34 3.44 -2.28
N TYR A 14 12.78 2.24 -2.30
CA TYR A 14 11.55 1.94 -3.00
C TYR A 14 10.37 1.92 -2.03
N ILE A 15 9.27 2.52 -2.44
CA ILE A 15 8.02 2.58 -1.69
C ILE A 15 6.91 2.03 -2.60
N PHE A 16 6.32 0.91 -2.21
CA PHE A 16 5.20 0.30 -2.91
C PHE A 16 3.91 0.63 -2.16
N VAL A 17 2.89 1.08 -2.88
CA VAL A 17 1.65 1.58 -2.29
C VAL A 17 0.48 0.70 -2.68
N ASP A 18 -0.31 0.30 -1.68
CA ASP A 18 -1.61 -0.36 -1.83
C ASP A 18 -2.70 0.37 -1.02
N GLU A 19 -3.95 0.15 -1.42
CA GLU A 19 -5.14 0.77 -0.83
C GLU A 19 -6.11 -0.27 -0.31
N ALA A 20 -6.72 -0.01 0.85
CA ALA A 20 -7.77 -0.86 1.39
C ALA A 20 -9.00 -0.06 1.84
N GLY A 21 -10.18 -0.65 1.63
CA GLY A 21 -11.48 -0.02 1.86
C GLY A 21 -12.06 0.66 0.62
N ASP A 22 -13.24 1.25 0.78
CA ASP A 22 -13.95 1.93 -0.31
C ASP A 22 -14.20 3.42 -0.03
N MET A 23 -14.61 4.18 -1.06
CA MET A 23 -15.03 5.58 -0.93
C MET A 23 -16.56 5.74 -0.81
N ASP A 24 -17.26 4.77 -0.22
CA ASP A 24 -18.64 4.91 0.24
C ASP A 24 -18.63 5.33 1.73
N PHE A 25 -19.08 6.55 2.02
CA PHE A 25 -19.11 7.09 3.38
C PHE A 25 -20.47 6.85 4.08
N SER A 26 -21.34 6.03 3.49
CA SER A 26 -22.55 5.55 4.15
C SER A 26 -22.23 4.40 5.13
N PRO A 27 -23.17 4.02 6.01
CA PRO A 27 -22.98 2.88 6.91
C PRO A 27 -22.75 1.53 6.23
N ASN A 28 -23.01 1.43 4.92
CA ASN A 28 -22.85 0.20 4.14
C ASN A 28 -21.46 0.05 3.52
N GLY A 29 -20.68 1.13 3.43
CA GLY A 29 -19.29 1.05 2.99
C GLY A 29 -18.40 0.55 4.11
N SER A 30 -17.12 0.32 3.80
CA SER A 30 -16.12 0.05 4.84
C SER A 30 -16.13 1.14 5.91
N ARG A 31 -15.74 0.85 7.15
CA ARG A 31 -15.51 1.87 8.16
C ARG A 31 -14.17 2.55 7.98
N HIS A 32 -13.16 1.81 7.52
CA HIS A 32 -11.81 2.32 7.32
C HIS A 32 -11.47 2.51 5.84
N TYR A 33 -10.62 3.49 5.56
CA TYR A 33 -9.92 3.66 4.29
C TYR A 33 -8.43 3.83 4.58
N MET A 34 -7.57 3.08 3.91
CA MET A 34 -6.17 2.95 4.28
C MET A 34 -5.24 3.12 3.08
N PHE A 35 -4.08 3.73 3.33
CA PHE A 35 -2.93 3.66 2.44
C PHE A 35 -1.84 2.85 3.14
N ASN A 36 -1.41 1.77 2.49
CA ASN A 36 -0.39 0.86 3.00
C ASN A 36 0.89 1.02 2.17
N PHE A 37 2.01 1.15 2.85
CA PHE A 37 3.30 1.44 2.23
C PHE A 37 4.31 0.37 2.61
N LEU A 38 4.89 -0.28 1.60
CA LEU A 38 6.02 -1.19 1.77
C LEU A 38 7.32 -0.49 1.35
N VAL A 39 8.23 -0.33 2.30
CA VAL A 39 9.52 0.35 2.12
C VAL A 39 10.65 -0.68 2.02
N LYS A 40 11.42 -0.64 0.93
CA LYS A 40 12.50 -1.59 0.64
C LYS A 40 13.67 -0.94 -0.11
N SER A 41 14.85 -1.55 0.02
CA SER A 41 16.00 -1.29 -0.85
C SER A 41 16.33 -2.54 -1.66
N ARG A 42 17.08 -2.39 -2.75
CA ARG A 42 17.58 -3.55 -3.50
C ARG A 42 18.67 -4.25 -2.69
N PRO A 43 18.93 -5.56 -2.92
CA PRO A 43 18.22 -6.47 -3.82
C PRO A 43 16.86 -6.97 -3.26
N PHE A 44 15.88 -7.18 -4.14
CA PHE A 44 14.56 -7.73 -3.79
C PHE A 44 14.58 -9.26 -3.73
N LYS A 45 15.23 -9.82 -2.71
CA LYS A 45 15.46 -11.27 -2.57
C LYS A 45 14.19 -12.13 -2.55
N GLN A 46 13.03 -11.54 -2.23
CA GLN A 46 11.77 -12.26 -2.12
C GLN A 46 11.09 -12.53 -3.46
N HIS A 47 11.51 -11.86 -4.55
CA HIS A 47 10.79 -11.91 -5.82
C HIS A 47 10.75 -13.33 -6.40
N GLU A 48 11.87 -14.04 -6.36
CA GLU A 48 11.99 -15.42 -6.85
C GLU A 48 11.09 -16.37 -6.05
N VAL A 49 11.05 -16.25 -4.72
CA VAL A 49 10.21 -17.11 -3.86
C VAL A 49 8.73 -16.93 -4.18
N ILE A 50 8.28 -15.68 -4.35
CA ILE A 50 6.89 -15.38 -4.74
C ILE A 50 6.58 -15.92 -6.14
N ALA A 51 7.50 -15.72 -7.09
CA ALA A 51 7.32 -16.21 -8.46
C ALA A 51 7.24 -17.74 -8.52
N ASN A 52 8.14 -18.44 -7.83
CA ASN A 52 8.14 -19.90 -7.77
C ASN A 52 6.85 -20.44 -7.14
N TYR A 53 6.36 -19.83 -6.06
CA TYR A 53 5.08 -20.23 -5.47
C TYR A 53 3.91 -20.10 -6.46
N ARG A 54 3.91 -19.07 -7.32
CA ARG A 54 2.90 -18.94 -8.37
C ARG A 54 3.00 -20.07 -9.40
N TYR A 55 4.21 -20.46 -9.80
CA TYR A 55 4.41 -21.60 -10.70
C TYR A 55 3.98 -22.91 -10.05
N ASP A 56 4.29 -23.15 -8.78
CA ASP A 56 3.81 -24.32 -8.03
C ASP A 56 2.27 -24.44 -8.06
N LEU A 57 1.55 -23.31 -7.96
CA LEU A 57 0.09 -23.28 -8.03
C LEU A 57 -0.45 -23.61 -9.43
N LEU A 58 0.21 -23.13 -10.48
CA LEU A 58 -0.13 -23.43 -11.87
C LEU A 58 0.11 -24.92 -12.18
N GLU A 59 1.18 -25.49 -11.62
CA GLU A 59 1.60 -26.88 -11.83
C GLU A 59 0.82 -27.90 -10.97
N ARG A 60 0.16 -27.45 -9.90
CA ARG A 60 -0.54 -28.29 -8.91
C ARG A 60 -1.49 -29.35 -9.49
N ASN A 61 -2.00 -29.16 -10.71
CA ASN A 61 -2.91 -30.10 -11.37
C ASN A 61 -2.35 -30.64 -12.71
N LEU A 62 -1.02 -30.68 -12.87
CA LEU A 62 -0.37 -31.39 -13.98
C LEU A 62 -0.22 -32.90 -13.72
N THR A 63 -0.37 -33.33 -12.45
CA THR A 63 -0.50 -34.74 -12.07
C THR A 63 -1.97 -35.20 -12.11
N PRO A 64 -2.28 -36.49 -12.35
CA PRO A 64 -3.61 -36.99 -12.72
C PRO A 64 -4.62 -37.08 -11.55
N ASN A 65 -4.62 -36.13 -10.61
CA ASN A 65 -5.62 -36.02 -9.57
C ASN A 65 -6.58 -34.85 -9.84
N LYS A 66 -7.88 -35.14 -9.70
CA LYS A 66 -9.06 -34.37 -10.11
C LYS A 66 -9.24 -33.05 -9.34
N GLY A 67 -8.32 -32.10 -9.49
CA GLY A 67 -8.45 -30.73 -8.98
C GLY A 67 -8.67 -29.71 -10.11
N ARG A 68 -9.39 -28.62 -9.82
CA ARG A 68 -9.51 -27.49 -10.76
C ARG A 68 -8.15 -26.80 -10.87
N ARG A 69 -7.69 -26.59 -12.11
CA ARG A 69 -6.53 -25.72 -12.39
C ARG A 69 -6.71 -24.37 -11.70
N LEU A 70 -5.66 -23.90 -11.03
CA LEU A 70 -5.59 -22.56 -10.47
C LEU A 70 -4.96 -21.68 -11.53
N ASP A 71 -5.78 -21.09 -12.38
CA ASP A 71 -5.34 -20.08 -13.34
C ASP A 71 -5.07 -18.78 -12.59
N ILE A 72 -3.81 -18.60 -12.17
CA ILE A 72 -3.36 -17.47 -11.35
C ILE A 72 -2.29 -16.66 -12.07
N GLU A 73 -2.64 -15.43 -12.42
CA GLU A 73 -1.71 -14.46 -13.03
C GLU A 73 -0.91 -13.71 -11.96
N ALA A 74 -1.57 -13.32 -10.87
CA ALA A 74 -1.00 -12.57 -9.76
C ALA A 74 -1.74 -12.90 -8.45
N PHE A 75 -1.09 -12.66 -7.32
CA PHE A 75 -1.70 -12.76 -6.01
C PHE A 75 -2.49 -11.48 -5.69
N HIS A 76 -3.68 -11.64 -5.11
CA HIS A 76 -4.51 -10.55 -4.59
C HIS A 76 -5.36 -11.09 -3.44
N ALA A 77 -5.08 -10.66 -2.20
CA ALA A 77 -5.57 -11.28 -0.97
C ALA A 77 -7.10 -11.33 -0.87
N HIS A 78 -7.80 -10.36 -1.46
CA HIS A 78 -9.25 -10.35 -1.50
C HIS A 78 -9.83 -11.42 -2.43
N GLN A 79 -9.16 -11.71 -3.55
CA GLN A 79 -9.61 -12.68 -4.57
C GLN A 79 -9.12 -14.10 -4.27
N ASP A 80 -7.94 -14.22 -3.66
CA ASP A 80 -7.30 -15.51 -3.40
C ASP A 80 -8.07 -16.36 -2.39
N ASN A 81 -8.07 -17.68 -2.59
CA ASN A 81 -8.71 -18.61 -1.67
C ASN A 81 -7.89 -18.79 -0.37
N LYS A 82 -8.49 -19.46 0.63
CA LYS A 82 -7.82 -19.69 1.94
C LYS A 82 -6.48 -20.42 1.78
N TYR A 83 -6.38 -21.41 0.91
CA TYR A 83 -5.14 -22.18 0.71
C TYR A 83 -4.00 -21.28 0.22
N ILE A 84 -4.27 -20.43 -0.78
CA ILE A 84 -3.28 -19.48 -1.30
C ILE A 84 -2.89 -18.49 -0.23
N LYS A 85 -3.89 -17.92 0.48
CA LYS A 85 -3.64 -16.96 1.55
C LYS A 85 -2.72 -17.51 2.64
N GLU A 86 -3.04 -18.68 3.16
CA GLU A 86 -2.27 -19.33 4.23
C GLU A 86 -0.80 -19.51 3.84
N ASN A 87 -0.55 -20.01 2.63
CA ASN A 87 0.81 -20.25 2.16
C ASN A 87 1.56 -18.94 1.85
N LEU A 88 0.92 -17.96 1.21
CA LEU A 88 1.57 -16.70 0.92
C LEU A 88 1.93 -15.94 2.20
N PHE A 89 1.04 -15.92 3.20
CA PHE A 89 1.39 -15.37 4.52
C PHE A 89 2.49 -16.15 5.23
N ASN A 90 2.57 -17.48 5.04
CA ASN A 90 3.67 -18.29 5.58
C ASN A 90 5.01 -18.01 4.88
N ILE A 91 4.99 -17.64 3.60
CA ILE A 91 6.18 -17.17 2.88
C ILE A 91 6.58 -15.79 3.40
N ILE A 92 5.63 -14.85 3.44
CA ILE A 92 5.86 -13.47 3.89
C ILE A 92 6.38 -13.44 5.33
N SER A 93 5.85 -14.26 6.23
CA SER A 93 6.28 -14.30 7.65
C SER A 93 7.74 -14.74 7.85
N LYS A 94 8.38 -15.32 6.83
CA LYS A 94 9.77 -15.79 6.87
C LYS A 94 10.78 -14.79 6.29
N PHE A 95 10.33 -13.65 5.76
CA PHE A 95 11.24 -12.62 5.28
C PHE A 95 12.13 -12.07 6.40
N ASP A 96 13.33 -11.61 6.02
CA ASP A 96 14.22 -10.89 6.90
C ASP A 96 13.55 -9.58 7.32
N GLU A 97 13.37 -9.40 8.63
CA GLU A 97 12.73 -8.25 9.27
C GLU A 97 13.41 -6.93 8.90
N LYS A 98 14.73 -6.95 8.66
CA LYS A 98 15.46 -5.74 8.26
C LYS A 98 15.18 -5.32 6.82
N SER A 99 14.64 -6.22 5.99
CA SER A 99 14.43 -6.03 4.55
C SER A 99 13.00 -5.59 4.18
N VAL A 100 12.09 -5.56 5.16
CA VAL A 100 10.67 -5.27 4.97
C VAL A 100 10.23 -4.32 6.08
N LYS A 101 9.83 -3.11 5.69
CA LYS A 101 9.20 -2.16 6.62
C LYS A 101 7.87 -1.73 6.04
N VAL A 102 6.84 -1.73 6.87
CA VAL A 102 5.48 -1.38 6.45
C VAL A 102 4.94 -0.27 7.31
N TYR A 103 4.37 0.73 6.65
CA TYR A 103 3.66 1.82 7.31
C TYR A 103 2.22 1.84 6.81
N SER A 104 1.27 2.04 7.71
CA SER A 104 -0.14 2.14 7.35
C SER A 104 -0.75 3.42 7.87
N TYR A 105 -1.29 4.22 6.95
CA TYR A 105 -2.09 5.39 7.24
C TYR A 105 -3.57 4.98 7.23
N ILE A 106 -4.28 5.23 8.33
CA ILE A 106 -5.63 4.72 8.57
C ILE A 106 -6.61 5.87 8.83
N LEU A 107 -7.66 5.93 8.01
CA LEU A 107 -8.79 6.85 8.21
C LEU A 107 -10.02 6.08 8.66
N GLU A 108 -10.61 6.46 9.81
CA GLU A 108 -11.99 6.10 10.10
C GLU A 108 -12.91 7.03 9.32
N LYS A 109 -13.48 6.55 8.21
CA LYS A 109 -14.33 7.33 7.29
C LYS A 109 -15.48 8.07 7.97
N PRO A 110 -16.18 7.52 8.99
CA PRO A 110 -17.25 8.24 9.68
C PRO A 110 -16.76 9.52 10.36
N LYS A 111 -15.49 9.59 10.76
CA LYS A 111 -14.88 10.74 11.42
C LYS A 111 -14.29 11.77 10.45
N VAL A 112 -14.51 11.60 9.14
CA VAL A 112 -14.14 12.57 8.12
C VAL A 112 -15.26 13.60 7.96
N GLU A 113 -14.93 14.88 8.09
CA GLU A 113 -15.89 15.98 7.87
C GLU A 113 -16.44 15.94 6.44
N PRO A 114 -17.77 16.07 6.23
CA PRO A 114 -18.39 16.00 4.90
C PRO A 114 -17.77 16.94 3.86
N LYS A 115 -17.40 18.16 4.28
CA LYS A 115 -16.77 19.17 3.41
C LYS A 115 -15.46 18.71 2.78
N LYS A 116 -14.70 17.81 3.43
CA LYS A 116 -13.39 17.33 2.97
C LYS A 116 -13.49 16.24 1.91
N ARG A 117 -14.68 15.66 1.72
CA ARG A 117 -14.91 14.49 0.86
C ARG A 117 -15.96 14.69 -0.23
N GLN A 118 -16.32 15.95 -0.51
CA GLN A 118 -17.26 16.31 -1.57
C GLN A 118 -16.74 15.89 -2.95
N GLU A 119 -15.45 16.09 -3.19
CA GLU A 119 -14.77 15.65 -4.41
C GLU A 119 -13.87 14.44 -4.11
N LYS A 120 -14.25 13.26 -4.61
CA LYS A 120 -13.52 12.01 -4.35
C LYS A 120 -12.06 12.06 -4.82
N ASP A 121 -11.82 12.58 -6.02
CA ASP A 121 -10.47 12.73 -6.58
C ASP A 121 -9.56 13.60 -5.70
N THR A 122 -10.09 14.75 -5.25
CA THR A 122 -9.37 15.70 -4.40
C THR A 122 -9.15 15.12 -3.01
N PHE A 123 -10.15 14.46 -2.44
CA PHE A 123 -10.03 13.73 -1.17
C PHE A 123 -8.93 12.66 -1.25
N TYR A 124 -8.97 11.84 -2.30
CA TYR A 124 -8.01 10.78 -2.54
C TYR A 124 -6.58 11.29 -2.60
N ILE A 125 -6.28 12.21 -3.52
CA ILE A 125 -4.91 12.71 -3.70
C ILE A 125 -4.41 13.49 -2.49
N SER A 126 -5.28 14.24 -1.81
CA SER A 126 -4.87 14.98 -0.61
C SER A 126 -4.47 14.03 0.52
N ASN A 127 -5.22 12.95 0.74
CA ASN A 127 -4.87 11.96 1.75
C ASN A 127 -3.67 11.10 1.35
N LEU A 128 -3.56 10.67 0.09
CA LEU A 128 -2.39 9.91 -0.37
C LEU A 128 -1.11 10.73 -0.23
N ARG A 129 -1.13 12.01 -0.65
CA ARG A 129 0.00 12.93 -0.48
C ARG A 129 0.38 13.04 1.00
N TYR A 130 -0.60 13.32 1.86
CA TYR A 130 -0.35 13.52 3.28
C TYR A 130 0.17 12.23 3.96
N ALA A 131 -0.38 11.07 3.59
CA ALA A 131 0.10 9.76 4.07
C ALA A 131 1.57 9.49 3.69
N ILE A 132 1.99 9.90 2.49
CA ILE A 132 3.39 9.84 2.06
C ILE A 132 4.27 10.79 2.87
N GLU A 133 3.80 12.01 3.16
CA GLU A 133 4.53 12.96 4.02
C GLU A 133 4.70 12.37 5.44
N CYS A 134 3.66 11.81 6.05
CA CYS A 134 3.75 11.12 7.34
C CYS A 134 4.76 9.97 7.31
N LEU A 135 4.76 9.14 6.25
CA LEU A 135 5.77 8.09 6.08
C LEU A 135 7.19 8.68 6.01
N PHE A 136 7.38 9.76 5.26
CA PHE A 136 8.69 10.39 5.14
C PHE A 136 9.20 10.93 6.47
N ASP A 137 8.33 11.43 7.34
CA ASP A 137 8.72 11.85 8.70
C ASP A 137 9.23 10.67 9.54
N GLN A 138 8.81 9.43 9.24
CA GLN A 138 9.30 8.20 9.89
C GLN A 138 10.60 7.66 9.28
N LEU A 139 11.08 8.23 8.16
CA LEU A 139 12.22 7.70 7.40
C LEU A 139 13.39 8.69 7.39
N SER A 140 14.61 8.17 7.56
CA SER A 140 15.82 8.95 7.33
C SER A 140 16.15 9.03 5.84
N LEU A 141 15.50 9.96 5.13
CA LEU A 141 15.68 10.14 3.69
C LEU A 141 17.04 10.76 3.34
N ASN A 142 17.96 9.91 2.86
CA ASN A 142 19.29 10.30 2.39
C ASN A 142 19.68 9.62 1.07
N SER A 143 18.70 9.02 0.39
CA SER A 143 18.84 8.39 -0.93
C SER A 143 17.68 8.82 -1.84
N ASN A 144 17.83 8.54 -3.13
CA ASN A 144 16.75 8.75 -4.10
C ASN A 144 15.56 7.85 -3.77
N VAL A 145 14.34 8.36 -3.99
CA VAL A 145 13.10 7.65 -3.67
C VAL A 145 12.38 7.23 -4.96
N VAL A 146 11.92 5.99 -5.02
CA VAL A 146 11.08 5.49 -6.12
C VAL A 146 9.76 5.02 -5.54
N ILE A 147 8.67 5.69 -5.89
CA ILE A 147 7.32 5.34 -5.45
C ILE A 147 6.61 4.60 -6.57
N ILE A 148 6.03 3.45 -6.26
CA ILE A 148 5.29 2.62 -7.21
C ILE A 148 3.92 2.34 -6.60
N THR A 149 2.87 2.77 -7.27
CA THR A 149 1.49 2.42 -6.92
C THR A 149 0.94 1.43 -7.93
N ASP A 150 -0.14 0.73 -7.57
CA ASP A 150 -0.97 0.07 -8.60
C ASP A 150 -1.64 1.11 -9.51
N ARG A 151 -2.28 0.67 -10.59
CA ARG A 151 -3.03 1.51 -11.52
C ARG A 151 -4.13 2.26 -10.76
N LEU A 152 -3.98 3.58 -10.67
CA LEU A 152 -4.99 4.46 -10.09
C LEU A 152 -6.36 4.28 -10.79
N PRO A 153 -7.47 4.13 -10.04
CA PRO A 153 -8.80 4.04 -10.60
C PRO A 153 -9.19 5.33 -11.37
N VAL A 154 -9.38 5.19 -12.69
CA VAL A 154 -10.22 6.03 -13.58
C VAL A 154 -9.68 7.37 -14.14
N ALA A 155 -9.16 7.25 -15.38
CA ALA A 155 -9.42 7.96 -16.64
C ALA A 155 -9.57 9.50 -16.76
N LYS A 156 -10.38 10.23 -15.97
CA LYS A 156 -10.71 11.64 -16.36
C LYS A 156 -9.66 12.69 -15.94
N ASN A 157 -9.02 12.51 -14.79
CA ASN A 157 -8.13 13.52 -14.19
C ASN A 157 -6.74 13.02 -13.80
N LYS A 158 -6.34 11.85 -14.29
CA LYS A 158 -5.08 11.17 -13.93
C LYS A 158 -3.87 12.11 -14.01
N SER A 159 -3.75 12.90 -15.07
CA SER A 159 -2.61 13.82 -15.24
C SER A 159 -2.58 14.92 -14.16
N LYS A 160 -3.73 15.49 -13.79
CA LYS A 160 -3.85 16.51 -12.74
C LYS A 160 -3.52 15.93 -11.37
N GLN A 161 -4.02 14.72 -11.09
CA GLN A 161 -3.75 14.00 -9.85
C GLN A 161 -2.26 13.67 -9.68
N ILE A 162 -1.61 13.14 -10.72
CA ILE A 162 -0.17 12.87 -10.73
C ILE A 162 0.63 14.16 -10.53
N LYS A 163 0.25 15.26 -11.21
CA LYS A 163 0.91 16.56 -11.03
C LYS A 163 0.79 17.07 -9.59
N ALA A 164 -0.39 16.95 -8.99
CA ALA A 164 -0.63 17.36 -7.60
C ALA A 164 0.20 16.52 -6.61
N LEU A 165 0.27 15.21 -6.82
CA LEU A 165 1.09 14.31 -6.00
C LEU A 165 2.58 14.65 -6.12
N LYS A 166 3.11 14.77 -7.36
CA LYS A 166 4.50 15.18 -7.60
C LYS A 166 4.81 16.54 -6.96
N LYS A 167 3.91 17.52 -7.11
CA LYS A 167 4.07 18.82 -6.46
C LYS A 167 4.19 18.68 -4.94
N GLY A 168 3.30 17.91 -4.30
CA GLY A 168 3.35 17.69 -2.86
C GLY A 168 4.66 17.09 -2.36
N ILE A 169 5.17 16.07 -3.07
CA ILE A 169 6.46 15.45 -2.73
C ILE A 169 7.61 16.44 -2.92
N LYS A 170 7.61 17.21 -4.02
CA LYS A 170 8.61 18.27 -4.25
C LYS A 170 8.59 19.31 -3.13
N ASP A 171 7.40 19.74 -2.71
CA ASP A 171 7.22 20.73 -1.65
C ASP A 171 7.74 20.17 -0.31
N TYR A 172 7.50 18.89 0.00
CA TYR A 172 8.11 18.22 1.16
C TYR A 172 9.64 18.23 1.07
N PHE A 173 10.22 17.78 -0.04
CA PHE A 173 11.67 17.71 -0.20
C PHE A 173 12.34 19.09 -0.03
N ASN A 174 11.73 20.14 -0.58
CA ASN A 174 12.22 21.51 -0.44
C ASN A 174 12.16 22.00 1.01
N ARG A 175 11.02 21.76 1.71
CA ARG A 175 10.86 22.18 3.12
C ARG A 175 11.86 21.52 4.06
N HIS A 176 12.21 20.27 3.79
CA HIS A 176 13.15 19.49 4.60
C HIS A 176 14.59 19.53 4.05
N ILE A 177 14.87 20.37 3.04
CA ILE A 177 16.20 20.58 2.45
C ILE A 177 16.82 19.25 2.00
N LEU A 178 16.01 18.37 1.43
CA LEU A 178 16.46 17.06 0.97
C LEU A 178 17.08 17.16 -0.42
N ASN A 179 18.37 16.81 -0.51
CA ASN A 179 19.10 16.80 -1.78
C ASN A 179 19.03 15.42 -2.48
N CYS A 180 17.82 14.85 -2.59
CA CYS A 180 17.59 13.59 -3.29
C CYS A 180 16.51 13.72 -4.37
N ARG A 181 16.55 12.81 -5.34
CA ARG A 181 15.57 12.75 -6.43
C ARG A 181 14.42 11.83 -6.04
N TYR A 182 13.25 12.07 -6.61
CA TYR A 182 12.13 11.14 -6.50
C TYR A 182 11.53 10.84 -7.87
N GLU A 183 11.00 9.64 -8.04
CA GLU A 183 10.16 9.25 -9.17
C GLU A 183 8.88 8.55 -8.70
N ILE A 184 7.82 8.68 -9.48
CA ILE A 184 6.53 8.05 -9.21
C ILE A 184 6.07 7.29 -10.45
N TYR A 185 5.76 6.01 -10.27
CA TYR A 185 5.27 5.12 -11.30
C TYR A 185 3.92 4.51 -10.89
N HIS A 186 3.10 4.21 -11.89
CA HIS A 186 1.80 3.56 -11.72
C HIS A 186 1.77 2.32 -12.59
N HIS A 187 2.00 1.16 -11.98
CA HIS A 187 2.13 -0.11 -12.68
C HIS A 187 0.96 -1.04 -12.35
N CYS A 188 0.77 -2.10 -13.14
CA CYS A 188 -0.18 -3.15 -12.74
C CYS A 188 0.40 -3.93 -11.55
N SER A 189 -0.41 -4.26 -10.54
CA SER A 189 0.03 -5.10 -9.40
C SER A 189 0.72 -6.40 -9.84
N ALA A 190 0.25 -7.03 -10.92
CA ALA A 190 0.86 -8.23 -11.50
C ALA A 190 2.34 -8.05 -11.93
N SER A 191 2.78 -6.83 -12.21
CA SER A 191 4.16 -6.54 -12.65
C SER A 191 5.20 -6.54 -11.52
N SER A 192 4.77 -6.62 -10.26
CA SER A 192 5.68 -6.55 -9.12
C SER A 192 5.21 -7.42 -7.97
N ALA A 193 6.03 -8.38 -7.55
CA ALA A 193 5.77 -9.12 -6.31
C ALA A 193 5.69 -8.20 -5.08
N ASN A 194 6.36 -7.05 -5.08
CA ASN A 194 6.27 -6.12 -3.95
C ASN A 194 4.91 -5.43 -3.88
N LEU A 195 4.24 -5.14 -5.01
CA LEU A 195 2.85 -4.65 -5.00
C LEU A 195 1.89 -5.72 -4.44
N GLN A 196 2.10 -6.98 -4.79
CA GLN A 196 1.32 -8.10 -4.26
C GLN A 196 1.59 -8.38 -2.77
N ILE A 197 2.84 -8.20 -2.32
CA ILE A 197 3.20 -8.30 -0.90
C ILE A 197 2.48 -7.22 -0.08
N ILE A 198 2.47 -5.96 -0.55
CA ILE A 198 1.81 -4.88 0.20
C ILE A 198 0.28 -5.00 0.14
N ASP A 199 -0.31 -5.52 -0.93
CA ASP A 199 -1.73 -5.92 -0.96
C ASP A 199 -2.06 -6.93 0.15
N TYR A 200 -1.24 -7.97 0.30
CA TYR A 200 -1.45 -8.96 1.35
C TYR A 200 -1.28 -8.41 2.76
N ILE A 201 -0.21 -7.66 3.00
CA ILE A 201 0.02 -7.05 4.33
C ILE A 201 -1.08 -6.02 4.63
N GLY A 202 -1.42 -5.17 3.66
CA GLY A 202 -2.49 -4.19 3.75
C GLY A 202 -3.85 -4.83 4.03
N TRP A 203 -4.15 -5.96 3.39
CA TRP A 203 -5.35 -6.75 3.66
C TRP A 203 -5.39 -7.29 5.09
N ALA A 204 -4.27 -7.79 5.62
CA ALA A 204 -4.21 -8.26 7.01
C ALA A 204 -4.43 -7.12 8.02
N ILE A 205 -3.85 -5.94 7.77
CA ILE A 205 -4.07 -4.74 8.59
C ILE A 205 -5.53 -4.31 8.48
N TYR A 206 -6.10 -4.27 7.27
CA TYR A 206 -7.50 -3.95 7.05
C TYR A 206 -8.43 -4.88 7.84
N ARG A 207 -8.19 -6.20 7.82
CA ARG A 207 -8.96 -7.19 8.60
C ARG A 207 -8.93 -6.90 10.11
N LYS A 208 -7.78 -6.53 10.66
CA LYS A 208 -7.62 -6.17 12.08
C LYS A 208 -8.52 -4.99 12.46
N TYR A 209 -8.53 -3.91 11.69
CA TYR A 209 -9.32 -2.71 12.03
C TYR A 209 -10.80 -2.83 11.65
N GLU A 210 -11.08 -3.37 10.46
CA GLU A 210 -12.44 -3.42 9.93
C GLU A 210 -13.27 -4.54 10.56
N HIS A 211 -12.66 -5.70 10.78
CA HIS A 211 -13.35 -6.92 11.19
C HIS A 211 -12.92 -7.44 12.55
N LYS A 212 -12.00 -6.76 13.25
CA LYS A 212 -11.41 -7.23 14.51
C LYS A 212 -10.79 -8.62 14.40
N ASP A 213 -10.28 -8.95 13.20
CA ASP A 213 -9.62 -10.21 12.89
C ASP A 213 -8.15 -9.94 12.62
N ASP A 214 -7.30 -10.27 13.59
CA ASP A 214 -5.86 -10.06 13.53
C ASP A 214 -5.08 -11.34 13.20
N HIS A 215 -5.75 -12.42 12.81
CA HIS A 215 -5.13 -13.74 12.61
C HIS A 215 -3.91 -13.69 11.68
N PHE A 216 -4.05 -13.05 10.51
CA PHE A 216 -2.95 -12.86 9.57
C PHE A 216 -2.02 -11.71 9.97
N TYR A 217 -2.56 -10.68 10.63
CA TYR A 217 -1.76 -9.56 11.13
C TYR A 217 -0.67 -10.03 12.09
N GLN A 218 -0.98 -10.97 12.99
CA GLN A 218 0.01 -11.52 13.93
C GLN A 218 1.23 -12.14 13.24
N ARG A 219 1.10 -12.63 11.99
CA ARG A 219 2.20 -13.22 11.22
C ARG A 219 3.13 -12.18 10.58
N ILE A 220 2.64 -10.95 10.41
CA ILE A 220 3.35 -9.86 9.72
C ILE A 220 3.71 -8.69 10.62
N LYS A 221 3.24 -8.67 11.88
CA LYS A 221 3.42 -7.53 12.81
C LYS A 221 4.86 -7.07 12.99
N LYS A 222 5.83 -7.98 12.89
CA LYS A 222 7.27 -7.67 13.00
C LYS A 222 7.78 -6.75 11.89
N TYR A 223 7.07 -6.66 10.76
CA TYR A 223 7.42 -5.75 9.66
C TYR A 223 6.80 -4.36 9.80
N ILE A 224 5.87 -4.18 10.74
CA ILE A 224 5.15 -2.92 10.89
C ILE A 224 6.06 -1.91 11.58
N LEU A 225 6.38 -0.84 10.84
CA LEU A 225 7.04 0.34 11.35
C LEU A 225 6.06 1.15 12.22
N ASP A 226 4.88 1.45 11.68
CA ASP A 226 3.81 2.14 12.41
C ASP A 226 2.44 1.97 11.71
N GLU A 227 1.36 2.17 12.48
CA GLU A 227 -0.04 2.18 12.06
C GLU A 227 -0.74 3.43 12.59
N GLU A 228 -0.77 4.50 11.79
CA GLU A 228 -1.30 5.79 12.25
C GLU A 228 -2.80 5.92 11.97
N THR A 229 -3.62 5.96 13.03
CA THR A 229 -5.05 6.31 12.93
C THR A 229 -5.24 7.82 12.95
N MET A 230 -5.43 8.39 11.77
CA MET A 230 -5.38 9.84 11.52
C MET A 230 -6.61 10.60 12.02
N THR A 231 -7.66 9.87 12.30
CA THR A 231 -8.90 10.38 12.87
C THR A 231 -9.06 10.03 14.34
N LYS A 232 -7.99 9.57 15.03
CA LYS A 232 -8.05 9.11 16.43
C LYS A 232 -8.64 10.15 17.37
N ASP A 233 -8.25 11.42 17.20
CA ASP A 233 -8.68 12.53 18.07
C ASP A 233 -10.08 13.08 17.73
N ARG A 234 -10.75 12.52 16.72
CA ARG A 234 -12.09 12.94 16.31
C ARG A 234 -13.14 12.04 16.94
N THR A 235 -14.19 12.65 17.47
CA THR A 235 -15.28 11.93 18.16
C THR A 235 -16.60 11.93 17.38
N LYS A 236 -16.80 12.91 16.50
CA LYS A 236 -18.05 13.09 15.74
C LYS A 236 -18.10 12.18 14.51
N ASN A 237 -19.20 11.43 14.39
CA ASN A 237 -19.51 10.62 13.21
C ASN A 237 -20.39 11.41 12.22
N HIS A 238 -20.10 11.22 10.93
CA HIS A 238 -20.68 11.94 9.80
C HIS A 238 -21.08 10.94 8.70
N TYR A 239 -21.83 9.90 9.00
CA TYR A 239 -22.28 8.97 7.95
C TYR A 239 -23.15 9.67 6.89
N GLU A 240 -23.01 9.27 5.63
CA GLU A 240 -23.93 9.66 4.56
C GLU A 240 -25.21 8.83 4.65
N ILE A 241 -26.28 9.46 5.11
CA ILE A 241 -27.60 8.83 5.17
C ILE A 241 -28.22 8.98 3.78
N LYS A 242 -28.24 7.89 3.00
CA LYS A 242 -29.00 7.83 1.75
C LYS A 242 -30.49 7.83 2.10
N THR A 243 -31.17 8.97 2.02
CA THR A 243 -32.63 8.99 2.06
C THR A 243 -33.14 8.24 0.84
N LYS A 244 -33.87 7.13 1.07
CA LYS A 244 -34.63 6.48 -0.01
C LYS A 244 -35.59 7.53 -0.57
N LYS A 245 -35.36 7.99 -1.80
CA LYS A 245 -36.40 8.69 -2.56
C LYS A 245 -37.56 7.70 -2.67
N LYS A 246 -38.70 8.06 -2.07
CA LYS A 246 -39.98 7.39 -2.31
C LYS A 246 -40.37 7.60 -3.77
#